data_AF-A0A4U1C6J0-F1
#
_entry.id   AF-A0A4U1C6J0-F1
#
_cell.length_a   1.000
_cell.length_b   1.000
_cell.length_c   1.000
_cell.angle_alpha   90.00
_cell.angle_beta   90.00
_cell.angle_gamma   90.00
#
_symmetry.space_group_name_H-M   'P 1'
#
loop_
_entity.id
_entity.type
_entity.pdbx_description
1 polymer ?
#
loop_
_entity_poly.entity_id
_entity_poly.type
_entity_poly.pdbx_seq_one_letter_code
_entity_poly.pdbx_strand_id
1 'polypeptide(L)'
;MENNKTVNIAEKVKAVAIAAIGVGIFSQGTFYFKEQSSYNVPRILYPVFELLGNVGLAVSMLILGLGLAFWAYTKWKNADGKPAIFGLIAVATFAIFFSILFFANKKASPEELMKASEEARAKGIEKINSAAQPDFGSPEIDAHFTAFETLLKDYAAAYKNKNEHEIVAKESAYMEWNKNSAVLMQKLETPNQKQQFALYLAKLSIKWQEVK
;
A
#
# COMPACT_ATOMS: atom_id res chain seq x y z
N MET A 1 -26.42 31.97 36.49
CA MET A 1 -26.41 30.51 36.75
C MET A 1 -26.10 29.65 35.51
N GLU A 2 -25.75 30.22 34.34
CA GLU A 2 -25.40 29.45 33.12
C GLU A 2 -23.96 28.93 33.08
N ASN A 3 -22.99 29.64 33.67
CA ASN A 3 -21.57 29.26 33.62
C ASN A 3 -21.28 27.84 34.15
N ASN A 4 -22.05 27.35 35.11
CA ASN A 4 -21.80 26.03 35.72
C ASN A 4 -22.18 24.86 34.78
N LYS A 5 -23.21 25.06 33.92
CA LYS A 5 -23.65 24.01 32.98
C LYS A 5 -22.66 23.84 31.83
N THR A 6 -22.18 24.95 31.25
CA THR A 6 -21.22 24.92 30.14
C THR A 6 -19.87 24.36 30.59
N VAL A 7 -19.41 24.70 31.80
CA VAL A 7 -18.19 24.14 32.39
C VAL A 7 -18.31 22.64 32.63
N ASN A 8 -19.45 22.16 33.15
CA ASN A 8 -19.66 20.74 33.37
C ASN A 8 -19.74 19.93 32.07
N ILE A 9 -20.32 20.50 31.00
CA ILE A 9 -20.32 19.87 29.68
C ILE A 9 -18.88 19.78 29.14
N ALA A 10 -18.10 20.85 29.25
CA ALA A 10 -16.72 20.85 28.80
C ALA A 10 -15.86 19.81 29.55
N GLU A 11 -16.02 19.69 30.87
CA GLU A 11 -15.30 18.67 31.66
C GLU A 11 -15.73 17.24 31.30
N LYS A 12 -17.01 17.01 30.99
CA LYS A 12 -17.50 15.73 30.46
C LYS A 12 -16.86 15.37 29.13
N VAL A 13 -16.78 16.32 28.19
CA VAL A 13 -16.14 16.12 26.89
C VAL A 13 -14.64 15.82 27.06
N LYS A 14 -13.95 16.57 27.93
CA LYS A 14 -12.54 16.29 28.26
C LYS A 14 -12.37 14.88 28.83
N ALA A 15 -13.24 14.46 29.76
CA ALA A 15 -13.22 13.12 30.32
C ALA A 15 -13.40 12.05 29.24
N VAL A 16 -14.34 12.24 28.30
CA VAL A 16 -14.53 11.32 27.16
C VAL A 16 -13.29 11.27 26.27
N ALA A 17 -12.65 12.41 25.98
CA ALA A 17 -11.42 12.45 25.18
C ALA A 17 -10.25 11.71 25.87
N ILE A 18 -10.07 11.92 27.18
CA ILE A 18 -9.06 11.22 27.98
C ILE A 18 -9.34 9.71 28.00
N ALA A 19 -10.62 9.31 28.16
CA ALA A 19 -11.01 7.91 28.10
C ALA A 19 -10.72 7.30 26.72
N ALA A 20 -11.01 8.02 25.64
CA ALA A 20 -10.73 7.55 24.27
C ALA A 20 -9.23 7.34 24.03
N ILE A 21 -8.39 8.27 24.49
CA ILE A 21 -6.93 8.12 24.42
C ILE A 21 -6.48 6.90 25.25
N GLY A 22 -6.97 6.76 26.48
CA GLY A 22 -6.64 5.63 27.36
C GLY A 22 -7.05 4.29 26.76
N VAL A 23 -8.27 4.20 26.25
CA VAL A 23 -8.82 3.02 25.57
C VAL A 23 -8.06 2.70 24.29
N GLY A 24 -7.65 3.70 23.51
CA GLY A 24 -6.82 3.51 22.32
C GLY A 24 -5.46 2.91 22.67
N ILE A 25 -4.76 3.48 23.66
CA ILE A 25 -3.46 2.98 24.16
C ILE A 25 -3.62 1.56 24.71
N PHE A 26 -4.66 1.31 25.53
CA PHE A 26 -4.96 -0.01 26.06
C PHE A 26 -5.17 -1.03 24.95
N SER A 27 -6.01 -0.69 23.96
CA SER A 27 -6.31 -1.57 22.83
C SER A 27 -5.04 -1.90 22.04
N GLN A 28 -4.19 -0.92 21.74
CA GLN A 28 -2.90 -1.17 21.09
C GLN A 28 -1.99 -2.09 21.91
N GLY A 29 -1.92 -1.90 23.23
CA GLY A 29 -1.17 -2.77 24.14
C GLY A 29 -1.57 -4.24 24.02
N THR A 30 -2.86 -4.54 23.83
CA THR A 30 -3.32 -5.94 23.64
C THR A 30 -2.77 -6.61 22.38
N PHE A 31 -2.44 -5.84 21.32
CA PHE A 31 -1.87 -6.36 20.08
C PHE A 31 -0.34 -6.47 20.11
N TYR A 32 0.34 -5.76 21.03
CA TYR A 32 1.82 -5.73 21.11
C TYR A 32 2.44 -6.91 21.86
N PHE A 33 1.62 -7.81 22.43
CA PHE A 33 2.09 -9.13 22.88
C PHE A 33 2.47 -10.06 21.74
N LYS A 34 2.05 -9.75 20.50
CA LYS A 34 2.45 -10.48 19.31
C LYS A 34 3.57 -9.72 18.61
N GLU A 35 4.48 -10.47 17.99
CA GLU A 35 5.57 -9.88 17.22
C GLU A 35 5.04 -9.16 15.97
N GLN A 36 5.42 -7.90 15.81
CA GLN A 36 5.02 -7.03 14.70
C GLN A 36 6.26 -6.47 13.98
N SER A 37 6.12 -6.18 12.68
CA SER A 37 7.21 -5.62 11.86
C SER A 37 7.53 -4.16 12.22
N SER A 38 6.60 -3.46 12.87
CA SER A 38 6.80 -2.12 13.40
C SER A 38 5.91 -1.90 14.62
N TYR A 39 6.44 -1.21 15.63
CA TYR A 39 5.71 -0.85 16.84
C TYR A 39 5.53 0.67 16.88
N ASN A 40 4.29 1.14 17.03
CA ASN A 40 4.02 2.54 17.30
C ASN A 40 4.14 2.78 18.81
N VAL A 41 5.30 3.23 19.25
CA VAL A 41 5.62 3.45 20.67
C VAL A 41 5.26 4.87 21.06
N PRO A 42 4.34 5.10 22.01
CA PRO A 42 4.12 6.44 22.57
C PRO A 42 5.43 6.97 23.18
N ARG A 43 5.81 8.22 22.88
CA ARG A 43 7.11 8.80 23.32
C ARG A 43 7.36 8.65 24.83
N ILE A 44 6.31 8.75 25.65
CA ILE A 44 6.38 8.61 27.11
C ILE A 44 6.84 7.19 27.53
N LEU A 45 6.54 6.18 26.71
CA LEU A 45 6.89 4.79 26.96
C LEU A 45 8.17 4.34 26.26
N TYR A 46 8.85 5.24 25.53
CA TYR A 46 10.08 4.92 24.82
C TYR A 46 11.19 4.38 25.75
N PRO A 47 11.45 4.97 26.94
CA PRO A 47 12.44 4.42 27.87
C PRO A 47 12.09 3.01 28.36
N VAL A 48 10.79 2.72 28.51
CA VAL A 48 10.33 1.40 28.94
C VAL A 48 10.49 0.37 27.84
N PHE A 49 10.23 0.76 26.59
CA PHE A 49 10.47 -0.07 25.42
C PHE A 49 11.96 -0.43 25.26
N GLU A 50 12.87 0.52 25.43
CA GLU A 50 14.32 0.27 25.35
C GLU A 50 14.80 -0.70 26.44
N LEU A 51 14.23 -0.63 27.66
CA LEU A 51 14.64 -1.45 28.79
C LEU A 51 14.01 -2.85 28.81
N LEU A 52 12.73 -2.96 28.46
CA LEU A 52 11.91 -4.16 28.68
C LEU A 52 11.34 -4.76 27.39
N GLY A 53 11.66 -4.17 26.23
CA GLY A 53 11.25 -4.63 24.91
C GLY A 53 9.72 -4.61 24.69
N ASN A 54 9.27 -5.39 23.71
CA ASN A 54 7.87 -5.44 23.26
C ASN A 54 6.90 -5.81 24.40
N VAL A 55 7.29 -6.78 25.24
CA VAL A 55 6.46 -7.25 26.36
C VAL A 55 6.31 -6.17 27.43
N GLY A 56 7.41 -5.51 27.81
CA GLY A 56 7.35 -4.42 28.79
C GLY A 56 6.59 -3.19 28.28
N LEU A 57 6.70 -2.89 26.99
CA LEU A 57 5.88 -1.87 26.34
C LEU A 57 4.40 -2.24 26.37
N ALA A 58 4.04 -3.47 25.98
CA ALA A 58 2.65 -3.94 25.97
C ALA A 58 2.01 -3.82 27.35
N VAL A 59 2.69 -4.32 28.40
CA VAL A 59 2.23 -4.22 29.80
C VAL A 59 2.09 -2.76 30.22
N SER A 60 3.04 -1.90 29.87
CA SER A 60 3.01 -0.48 30.23
C SER A 60 1.88 0.29 29.53
N MET A 61 1.57 -0.07 28.28
CA MET A 61 0.42 0.48 27.56
C MET A 61 -0.91 0.04 28.18
N LEU A 62 -1.03 -1.22 28.62
CA LEU A 62 -2.23 -1.67 29.35
C LEU A 62 -2.42 -0.86 30.64
N ILE A 63 -1.37 -0.74 31.45
CA ILE A 63 -1.42 -0.02 32.73
C ILE A 63 -1.73 1.47 32.50
N LEU A 64 -1.04 2.12 31.56
CA LEU A 64 -1.28 3.52 31.22
C LEU A 64 -2.70 3.75 30.71
N GLY A 65 -3.18 2.88 29.82
CA GLY A 65 -4.53 2.97 29.26
C GLY A 65 -5.61 2.83 30.32
N LEU A 66 -5.47 1.86 31.23
CA LEU A 66 -6.38 1.70 32.37
C LEU A 66 -6.30 2.88 33.34
N GLY A 67 -5.10 3.39 33.63
CA GLY A 67 -4.90 4.56 34.48
C GLY A 67 -5.59 5.82 33.93
N LEU A 68 -5.47 6.06 32.62
CA LEU A 68 -6.15 7.17 31.94
C LEU A 68 -7.67 6.99 31.93
N ALA A 69 -8.17 5.77 31.68
CA ALA A 69 -9.61 5.49 31.72
C ALA A 69 -10.19 5.68 33.13
N PHE A 70 -9.46 5.28 34.18
CA PHE A 70 -9.84 5.52 35.56
C PHE A 70 -9.84 7.02 35.91
N TRP A 71 -8.81 7.75 35.49
CA TRP A 71 -8.75 9.19 35.69
C TRP A 71 -9.87 9.94 34.94
N ALA A 72 -10.19 9.51 33.72
CA ALA A 72 -11.34 10.01 32.98
C ALA A 72 -12.66 9.73 33.70
N TYR A 73 -12.83 8.54 34.27
CA TYR A 73 -14.03 8.19 35.03
C TYR A 73 -14.22 9.09 36.26
N THR A 74 -13.15 9.36 37.02
CA THR A 74 -13.21 10.25 38.18
C THR A 74 -13.57 11.68 37.77
N LYS A 75 -12.99 12.20 36.68
CA LYS A 75 -13.38 13.50 36.10
C LYS A 75 -14.83 13.54 35.64
N TRP A 76 -15.31 12.49 34.98
CA TRP A 76 -16.70 12.39 34.53
C TRP A 76 -17.68 12.42 35.70
N LYS A 77 -17.40 11.64 36.77
CA LYS A 77 -18.22 11.61 37.98
C LYS A 77 -18.24 12.98 38.68
N ASN A 78 -17.09 13.64 38.78
CA ASN A 78 -16.95 14.95 39.43
C ASN A 78 -17.63 16.09 38.65
N ALA A 79 -17.95 15.88 37.38
CA ALA A 79 -18.69 16.83 36.53
C ALA A 79 -20.20 16.51 36.46
N ASP A 80 -20.76 15.77 37.42
CA ASP A 80 -22.16 15.28 37.42
C ASP A 80 -22.49 14.39 36.21
N GLY A 81 -21.51 13.61 35.73
CA GLY A 81 -21.70 12.61 34.70
C GLY A 81 -22.29 11.32 35.27
N LYS A 82 -23.26 10.71 34.57
CA LYS A 82 -23.84 9.42 34.98
C LYS A 82 -22.83 8.28 34.70
N PRO A 83 -22.44 7.47 35.69
CA PRO A 83 -21.46 6.39 35.51
C PRO A 83 -21.84 5.39 34.40
N ALA A 84 -23.12 5.02 34.30
CA ALA A 84 -23.61 4.10 33.28
C ALA A 84 -23.38 4.61 31.84
N ILE A 85 -23.57 5.93 31.62
CA ILE A 85 -23.33 6.55 30.32
C ILE A 85 -21.83 6.51 29.97
N PHE A 86 -20.96 6.78 30.95
CA PHE A 86 -19.52 6.66 30.75
C PHE A 86 -19.10 5.24 30.40
N GLY A 87 -19.65 4.24 31.09
CA GLY A 87 -19.40 2.83 30.79
C GLY A 87 -19.78 2.47 29.35
N LEU A 88 -20.95 2.90 28.88
CA LEU A 88 -21.38 2.69 27.49
C LEU A 88 -20.42 3.36 26.48
N ILE A 89 -20.02 4.61 26.75
CA ILE A 89 -19.07 5.32 25.89
C ILE A 89 -17.73 4.58 25.84
N ALA A 90 -17.17 4.18 26.99
CA ALA A 90 -15.91 3.48 27.06
C ALA A 90 -15.94 2.13 26.31
N VAL A 91 -17.01 1.35 26.47
CA VAL A 91 -17.20 0.08 25.75
C VAL A 91 -17.34 0.30 24.26
N ALA A 92 -18.13 1.28 23.83
CA ALA A 92 -18.29 1.61 22.41
C ALA A 92 -16.96 2.05 21.79
N THR A 93 -16.20 2.90 22.47
CA THR A 93 -14.87 3.33 22.03
C THR A 93 -13.90 2.14 21.96
N PHE A 94 -13.93 1.24 22.94
CA PHE A 94 -13.10 0.03 22.91
C PHE A 94 -13.44 -0.85 21.72
N ALA A 95 -14.74 -1.10 21.46
CA ALA A 95 -15.17 -1.89 20.31
C ALA A 95 -14.73 -1.27 18.97
N ILE A 96 -14.79 0.06 18.84
CA ILE A 96 -14.32 0.79 17.66
C ILE A 96 -12.80 0.59 17.47
N PHE A 97 -11.99 0.88 18.50
CA PHE A 97 -10.54 0.74 18.41
C PHE A 97 -10.10 -0.70 18.15
N PHE A 98 -10.71 -1.66 18.85
CA PHE A 98 -10.41 -3.07 18.67
C PHE A 98 -10.76 -3.55 17.25
N SER A 99 -11.90 -3.12 16.70
CA SER A 99 -12.30 -3.46 15.33
C SER A 99 -11.31 -2.90 14.31
N ILE A 100 -10.92 -1.62 14.44
CA ILE A 100 -9.92 -0.99 13.56
C ILE A 100 -8.61 -1.77 13.60
N LEU A 101 -8.10 -2.07 14.80
CA LEU A 101 -6.83 -2.80 14.95
C LEU A 101 -6.92 -4.25 14.45
N PHE A 102 -8.06 -4.91 14.64
CA PHE A 102 -8.27 -6.28 14.16
C PHE A 102 -8.28 -6.35 12.63
N PHE A 103 -9.00 -5.45 11.96
CA PHE A 103 -9.03 -5.40 10.49
C PHE A 103 -7.73 -4.88 9.89
N ALA A 104 -7.07 -3.90 10.51
CA ALA A 104 -5.79 -3.38 10.05
C ALA A 104 -4.65 -4.42 10.15
N ASN A 105 -4.71 -5.30 11.15
CA ASN A 105 -3.71 -6.36 11.36
C ASN A 105 -4.07 -7.69 10.69
N LYS A 106 -5.17 -7.77 9.94
CA LYS A 106 -5.49 -8.97 9.16
C LYS A 106 -4.51 -9.07 8.00
N LYS A 107 -3.42 -9.83 8.20
CA LYS A 107 -2.53 -10.21 7.10
C LYS A 107 -3.35 -11.02 6.09
N ALA A 108 -3.35 -10.59 4.83
CA ALA A 108 -3.98 -11.33 3.75
C ALA A 108 -3.41 -12.75 3.72
N SER A 109 -4.25 -13.76 3.52
CA SER A 109 -3.76 -15.13 3.41
C SER A 109 -2.86 -15.27 2.17
N PRO A 110 -1.95 -16.26 2.14
CA PRO A 110 -1.19 -16.57 0.93
C PRO A 110 -2.08 -16.77 -0.30
N GLU A 111 -3.26 -17.36 -0.13
CA GLU A 111 -4.23 -17.59 -1.21
C GLU A 111 -4.85 -16.28 -1.71
N GLU A 112 -5.21 -15.36 -0.80
CA GLU A 112 -5.71 -14.03 -1.15
C GLU A 112 -4.66 -13.22 -1.92
N LEU A 113 -3.39 -13.32 -1.51
CA LEU A 113 -2.27 -12.66 -2.20
C LEU A 113 -2.00 -13.28 -3.58
N MET A 114 -2.03 -14.60 -3.69
CA MET A 114 -1.89 -15.30 -4.97
C MET A 114 -2.99 -14.90 -5.94
N LYS A 115 -4.25 -14.94 -5.49
CA LYS A 115 -5.39 -14.55 -6.33
C LYS A 115 -5.30 -13.09 -6.78
N ALA A 116 -4.97 -12.17 -5.86
CA ALA A 116 -4.79 -10.76 -6.21
C ALA A 116 -3.63 -10.55 -7.20
N SER A 117 -2.53 -11.30 -7.04
CA SER A 117 -1.40 -11.27 -7.96
C SER A 117 -1.77 -11.80 -9.35
N GLU A 118 -2.50 -12.91 -9.42
CA GLU A 118 -3.01 -13.48 -10.68
C GLU A 118 -3.98 -12.54 -11.39
N GLU A 119 -4.93 -11.94 -10.68
CA GLU A 119 -5.85 -10.95 -11.24
C GLU A 119 -5.11 -9.71 -11.76
N ALA A 120 -4.13 -9.21 -11.00
CA ALA A 120 -3.31 -8.08 -11.42
C ALA A 120 -2.46 -8.42 -12.66
N ARG A 121 -1.89 -9.63 -12.71
CA ARG A 121 -1.15 -10.13 -13.87
C ARG A 121 -2.05 -10.26 -15.10
N ALA A 122 -3.24 -10.85 -14.95
CA ALA A 122 -4.20 -11.04 -16.03
C ALA A 122 -4.63 -9.68 -16.63
N LYS A 123 -5.00 -8.72 -15.78
CA LYS A 123 -5.31 -7.34 -16.19
C LYS A 123 -4.13 -6.64 -16.87
N GLY A 124 -2.91 -6.89 -16.37
CA GLY A 124 -1.68 -6.38 -16.98
C GLY A 124 -1.48 -6.91 -18.41
N ILE A 125 -1.62 -8.22 -18.60
CA ILE A 125 -1.52 -8.86 -19.92
C ILE A 125 -2.60 -8.34 -20.87
N GLU A 126 -3.84 -8.24 -20.40
CA GLU A 126 -4.96 -7.70 -21.20
C GLU A 126 -4.64 -6.28 -21.68
N LYS A 127 -4.18 -5.41 -20.77
CA LYS A 127 -3.81 -4.02 -21.10
C LYS A 127 -2.65 -3.93 -22.10
N ILE A 128 -1.68 -4.84 -22.03
CA ILE A 128 -0.58 -4.91 -22.99
C ILE A 128 -1.11 -5.33 -24.36
N ASN A 129 -1.88 -6.41 -24.43
CA ASN A 129 -2.40 -6.93 -25.69
C ASN A 129 -3.35 -5.93 -26.39
N SER A 130 -4.17 -5.23 -25.60
CA SER A 130 -5.07 -4.19 -26.10
C SER A 130 -4.39 -2.86 -26.43
N ALA A 131 -3.09 -2.69 -26.16
CA ALA A 131 -2.39 -1.44 -26.43
C ALA A 131 -2.32 -1.17 -27.95
N ALA A 132 -2.95 -0.08 -28.39
CA ALA A 132 -2.76 0.44 -29.74
C ALA A 132 -1.38 1.11 -29.86
N GLN A 133 -0.86 1.22 -31.08
CA GLN A 133 0.34 2.01 -31.33
C GLN A 133 0.08 3.46 -30.92
N PRO A 134 0.82 4.01 -29.95
CA PRO A 134 0.67 5.41 -29.55
C PRO A 134 1.26 6.34 -30.62
N ASP A 135 0.61 7.48 -30.82
CA ASP A 135 1.13 8.60 -31.60
C ASP A 135 1.78 9.62 -30.65
N PHE A 136 3.08 9.82 -30.81
CA PHE A 136 3.85 10.79 -30.04
C PHE A 136 4.22 12.04 -30.83
N GLY A 137 3.81 12.14 -32.11
CA GLY A 137 4.22 13.23 -33.00
C GLY A 137 5.74 13.30 -33.21
N SER A 138 6.45 12.19 -33.03
CA SER A 138 7.91 12.11 -33.14
C SER A 138 8.32 11.14 -34.25
N PRO A 139 8.83 11.66 -35.39
CA PRO A 139 9.28 10.81 -36.49
C PRO A 139 10.33 9.78 -36.09
N GLU A 140 11.15 10.09 -35.09
CA GLU A 140 12.16 9.18 -34.54
C GLU A 140 11.50 7.96 -33.87
N ILE A 141 10.43 8.17 -33.10
CA ILE A 141 9.70 7.09 -32.43
C ILE A 141 8.89 6.28 -33.44
N ASP A 142 8.28 6.92 -34.43
CA ASP A 142 7.54 6.23 -35.49
C ASP A 142 8.46 5.35 -36.34
N ALA A 143 9.66 5.84 -36.66
CA ALA A 143 10.70 5.07 -37.33
C ALA A 143 11.15 3.87 -36.47
N HIS A 144 11.27 4.06 -35.15
CA HIS A 144 11.64 3.00 -34.22
C HIS A 144 10.61 1.86 -34.19
N PHE A 145 9.32 2.18 -34.18
CA PHE A 145 8.26 1.16 -34.25
C PHE A 145 8.20 0.49 -35.62
N THR A 146 8.40 1.23 -36.70
CA THR A 146 8.44 0.68 -38.07
C THR A 146 9.63 -0.27 -38.26
N ALA A 147 10.79 0.07 -37.68
CA ALA A 147 11.97 -0.78 -37.70
C ALA A 147 11.73 -2.12 -37.00
N PHE A 148 10.96 -2.13 -35.91
CA PHE A 148 10.57 -3.38 -35.23
C PHE A 148 9.72 -4.28 -36.13
N GLU A 149 8.69 -3.74 -36.79
CA GLU A 149 7.80 -4.56 -37.64
C GLU A 149 8.58 -5.18 -38.82
N THR A 150 9.56 -4.45 -39.36
CA THR A 150 10.49 -5.00 -40.38
C THR A 150 11.36 -6.11 -39.80
N LEU A 151 11.96 -5.86 -38.63
CA LEU A 151 12.81 -6.83 -37.93
C LEU A 151 12.05 -8.12 -37.58
N LEU A 152 10.81 -8.00 -37.09
CA LEU A 152 9.93 -9.12 -36.75
C LEU A 152 9.61 -9.98 -37.98
N LYS A 153 9.29 -9.34 -39.11
CA LYS A 153 9.02 -10.03 -40.38
C LYS A 153 10.23 -10.83 -40.86
N ASP A 154 11.41 -10.22 -40.84
CA ASP A 154 12.65 -10.88 -41.24
C ASP A 154 13.01 -12.04 -40.30
N TYR A 155 12.80 -11.85 -38.99
CA TYR A 155 13.02 -12.87 -37.99
C TYR A 155 12.12 -14.09 -38.18
N ALA A 156 10.82 -13.86 -38.44
CA ALA A 156 9.88 -14.92 -38.78
C ALA A 156 10.28 -15.67 -40.06
N ALA A 157 10.78 -14.95 -41.07
CA ALA A 157 11.30 -15.57 -42.29
C ALA A 157 12.54 -16.44 -42.01
N ALA A 158 13.48 -15.97 -41.18
CA ALA A 158 14.68 -16.71 -40.79
C ALA A 158 14.32 -18.02 -40.05
N TYR A 159 13.36 -17.97 -39.12
CA TYR A 159 12.83 -19.16 -38.44
C TYR A 159 12.17 -20.14 -39.40
N LYS A 160 11.32 -19.64 -40.31
CA LYS A 160 10.67 -20.48 -41.33
C LYS A 160 11.68 -21.18 -42.24
N ASN A 161 12.76 -20.48 -42.58
CA ASN A 161 13.83 -20.99 -43.44
C ASN A 161 14.90 -21.79 -42.68
N LYS A 162 14.78 -21.91 -41.35
CA LYS A 162 15.75 -22.57 -40.46
C LYS A 162 17.18 -22.05 -40.63
N ASN A 163 17.33 -20.75 -40.89
CA ASN A 163 18.63 -20.12 -41.09
C ASN A 163 19.18 -19.63 -39.74
N GLU A 164 19.95 -20.49 -39.06
CA GLU A 164 20.48 -20.21 -37.72
C GLU A 164 21.34 -18.94 -37.65
N HIS A 165 22.15 -18.68 -38.68
CA HIS A 165 22.97 -17.47 -38.73
C HIS A 165 22.11 -16.21 -38.78
N GLU A 166 21.05 -16.21 -39.60
CA GLU A 166 20.11 -15.08 -39.64
C GLU A 166 19.31 -14.95 -38.35
N ILE A 167 18.92 -16.07 -37.72
CA ILE A 167 18.22 -16.06 -36.42
C ILE A 167 19.06 -15.33 -35.37
N VAL A 168 20.33 -15.72 -35.20
CA VAL A 168 21.25 -15.11 -34.23
C VAL A 168 21.49 -13.63 -34.54
N ALA A 169 21.66 -13.28 -35.82
CA ALA A 169 21.83 -11.89 -36.24
C ALA A 169 20.60 -11.03 -35.91
N LYS A 170 19.40 -11.57 -36.12
CA LYS A 170 18.13 -10.87 -35.85
C LYS A 170 17.83 -10.77 -34.35
N GLU A 171 18.19 -11.78 -33.54
CA GLU A 171 18.15 -11.67 -32.07
C GLU A 171 19.09 -10.57 -31.56
N SER A 172 20.29 -10.47 -32.13
CA SER A 172 21.24 -9.39 -31.79
C SER A 172 20.69 -8.01 -32.15
N ALA A 173 20.10 -7.87 -33.34
CA ALA A 173 19.45 -6.63 -33.77
C ALA A 173 18.24 -6.27 -32.89
N TYR A 174 17.48 -7.24 -32.40
CA TYR A 174 16.39 -7.00 -31.45
C TYR A 174 16.90 -6.47 -30.11
N MET A 175 18.00 -7.01 -29.61
CA MET A 175 18.62 -6.51 -28.37
C MET A 175 19.09 -5.06 -28.51
N GLU A 176 19.68 -4.71 -29.66
CA GLU A 176 20.07 -3.33 -29.96
C GLU A 176 18.85 -2.41 -30.10
N TRP A 177 17.82 -2.83 -30.83
CA TRP A 177 16.55 -2.11 -30.91
C TRP A 177 15.96 -1.86 -29.51
N ASN A 178 15.92 -2.88 -28.66
CA ASN A 178 15.38 -2.73 -27.30
C ASN A 178 16.21 -1.77 -26.44
N LYS A 179 17.55 -1.75 -26.61
CA LYS A 179 18.42 -0.78 -25.94
C LYS A 179 18.10 0.66 -26.40
N ASN A 180 17.85 0.86 -27.69
CA ASN A 180 17.48 2.17 -28.24
C ASN A 180 16.12 2.66 -27.73
N SER A 181 15.18 1.74 -27.45
CA SER A 181 13.91 2.07 -26.80
C SER A 181 14.07 2.84 -25.48
N ALA A 182 15.07 2.47 -24.66
CA ALA A 182 15.32 3.14 -23.38
C ALA A 182 15.72 4.61 -23.57
N VAL A 183 16.49 4.91 -24.62
CA VAL A 183 16.90 6.28 -24.97
C VAL A 183 15.70 7.10 -25.43
N LEU A 184 14.84 6.52 -26.29
CA LEU A 184 13.64 7.19 -26.77
C LEU A 184 12.64 7.48 -25.65
N MET A 185 12.48 6.55 -24.71
CA MET A 185 11.59 6.74 -23.56
C MET A 185 12.01 7.92 -22.68
N GLN A 186 13.31 8.22 -22.57
CA GLN A 186 13.80 9.37 -21.81
C GLN A 186 13.41 10.71 -22.45
N LYS A 187 13.24 10.74 -23.78
CA LYS A 187 12.83 11.94 -24.53
C LYS A 187 11.35 12.28 -24.39
N LEU A 188 10.53 11.37 -23.86
CA LEU A 188 9.12 11.61 -23.60
C LEU A 188 8.94 12.54 -22.39
N GLU A 189 8.03 13.49 -22.51
CA GLU A 189 7.87 14.57 -21.51
C GLU A 189 7.05 14.12 -20.31
N THR A 190 5.96 13.38 -20.56
CA THR A 190 4.97 13.08 -19.53
C THR A 190 5.05 11.64 -19.01
N PRO A 191 4.67 11.39 -17.74
CA PRO A 191 4.51 10.03 -17.23
C PRO A 191 3.54 9.18 -18.05
N ASN A 192 2.46 9.79 -18.57
CA ASN A 192 1.48 9.08 -19.39
C ASN A 192 2.08 8.62 -20.74
N GLN A 193 2.84 9.48 -21.42
CA GLN A 193 3.53 9.09 -22.65
C GLN A 193 4.52 7.95 -22.39
N LYS A 194 5.32 8.04 -21.32
CA LYS A 194 6.26 6.98 -20.93
C LYS A 194 5.54 5.65 -20.65
N GLN A 195 4.39 5.71 -19.97
CA GLN A 195 3.57 4.53 -19.72
C GLN A 195 3.01 3.92 -21.01
N GLN A 196 2.48 4.74 -21.92
CA GLN A 196 1.96 4.27 -23.22
C GLN A 196 3.07 3.65 -24.07
N PHE A 197 4.25 4.27 -24.08
CA PHE A 197 5.43 3.74 -24.77
C PHE A 197 5.85 2.39 -24.18
N ALA A 198 5.97 2.28 -22.86
CA ALA A 198 6.35 1.04 -22.19
C ALA A 198 5.33 -0.09 -22.42
N LEU A 199 4.03 0.20 -22.37
CA LEU A 199 2.98 -0.79 -22.66
C LEU A 199 3.07 -1.29 -24.11
N TYR A 200 3.30 -0.39 -25.06
CA TYR A 200 3.42 -0.79 -26.45
C TYR A 200 4.71 -1.59 -26.72
N LEU A 201 5.85 -1.20 -26.12
CA LEU A 201 7.07 -2.02 -26.17
C LEU A 201 6.88 -3.43 -25.60
N ALA A 202 6.14 -3.56 -24.50
CA ALA A 202 5.82 -4.85 -23.92
C ALA A 202 4.99 -5.70 -24.91
N LYS A 203 4.04 -5.09 -25.62
CA LYS A 203 3.28 -5.76 -26.68
C LYS A 203 4.17 -6.23 -27.83
N LEU A 204 5.09 -5.39 -28.30
CA LEU A 204 6.06 -5.77 -29.34
C LEU A 204 6.98 -6.91 -28.87
N SER A 205 7.42 -6.86 -27.61
CA SER A 205 8.23 -7.94 -27.02
C SER A 205 7.49 -9.27 -26.96
N ILE A 206 6.19 -9.26 -26.65
CA ILE A 206 5.33 -10.46 -26.72
C ILE A 206 5.28 -11.00 -28.15
N LYS A 207 4.97 -10.15 -29.14
CA LYS A 207 4.97 -10.55 -30.56
C LYS A 207 6.30 -11.18 -31.00
N TRP A 208 7.43 -10.67 -30.52
CA TRP A 208 8.76 -11.24 -30.82
C TRP A 208 8.92 -12.67 -30.29
N GLN A 209 8.45 -12.93 -29.06
CA GLN A 209 8.53 -14.27 -28.46
C GLN A 209 7.61 -15.28 -29.15
N GLU A 210 6.48 -14.83 -29.70
CA GLU A 210 5.50 -15.68 -30.40
C GLU A 210 6.01 -16.26 -31.74
N VAL A 211 7.14 -15.76 -32.26
CA VAL A 211 7.75 -16.28 -33.50
C VAL A 211 8.50 -17.61 -33.27
N LYS A 212 8.93 -17.88 -32.04
CA LYS A 212 9.66 -19.10 -31.66
C LYS A 212 8.71 -20.30 -31.59
#